data_AF-A0A2M9R5I4-F1
#
_entry.id   AF-A0A2M9R5I4-F1
#
_cell.length_a   1.000
_cell.length_b   1.000
_cell.length_c   1.000
_cell.angle_alpha   90.00
_cell.angle_beta   90.00
_cell.angle_gamma   90.00
#
_symmetry.space_group_name_H-M   'P 1'
#
loop_
_entity.id
_entity.type
_entity.pdbx_description
1 polymer ?
#
loop_
_entity_poly.entity_id
_entity_poly.type
_entity_poly.pdbx_seq_one_letter_code
_entity_poly.pdbx_strand_id
1 'polypeptide(L)'
;MKLLEVIKSLSNETRLNILTWLKDPFDHFPPDELSNYTPELGVCVSDIAQKAGMSVPTVSDYLKTMSSAEILIGTRKGQWTYYKRNEIAIQELARHIKEEL
;
A
#
# COMPACT_ATOMS: atom_id res chain seq x y z
N MET A 1 4.11 -16.63 -3.47
CA MET A 1 3.87 -15.47 -4.35
C MET A 1 3.41 -15.91 -5.74
N LYS A 2 2.23 -15.49 -6.19
CA LYS A 2 1.80 -15.67 -7.59
C LYS A 2 2.17 -14.40 -8.38
N LEU A 3 3.30 -14.45 -9.10
CA LEU A 3 3.87 -13.28 -9.80
C LEU A 3 2.85 -12.51 -10.66
N LEU A 4 2.01 -13.22 -11.41
CA LEU A 4 1.01 -12.58 -12.27
C LEU A 4 -0.06 -11.80 -11.47
N GLU A 5 -0.47 -12.30 -10.30
CA GLU A 5 -1.41 -11.57 -9.43
C GLU A 5 -0.75 -10.31 -8.85
N VAL A 6 0.53 -10.40 -8.48
CA VAL A 6 1.33 -9.25 -8.03
C VAL A 6 1.41 -8.20 -9.14
N ILE A 7 1.84 -8.57 -10.35
CA ILE A 7 1.94 -7.62 -11.47
C ILE A 7 0.58 -6.99 -11.78
N LYS A 8 -0.50 -7.77 -11.83
CA LYS A 8 -1.87 -7.26 -12.03
C LYS A 8 -2.32 -6.32 -10.91
N SER A 9 -1.87 -6.55 -9.67
CA SER A 9 -2.15 -5.67 -8.54
C SER A 9 -1.36 -4.34 -8.63
N LEU A 10 -0.24 -4.32 -9.35
CA LEU A 10 0.62 -3.15 -9.52
C LEU A 10 0.42 -2.43 -10.86
N SER A 11 -0.27 -3.04 -11.84
CA SER A 11 -0.47 -2.48 -13.18
C SER A 11 -1.51 -1.35 -13.23
N ASN A 12 -1.36 -0.33 -12.39
CA ASN A 12 -2.16 0.88 -12.34
C ASN A 12 -1.32 1.98 -11.67
N GLU A 13 -1.30 3.17 -12.26
CA GLU A 13 -0.46 4.28 -11.80
C GLU A 13 -0.73 4.67 -10.35
N THR A 14 -2.00 4.81 -9.94
CA THR A 14 -2.35 5.12 -8.55
C THR A 14 -1.85 4.04 -7.58
N ARG A 15 -1.98 2.76 -7.93
CA ARG A 15 -1.48 1.66 -7.07
C ARG A 15 0.04 1.67 -6.92
N LEU A 16 0.79 2.03 -7.96
CA LEU A 16 2.23 2.25 -7.87
C LEU A 16 2.56 3.46 -7.00
N ASN A 17 1.84 4.56 -7.17
CA ASN A 17 2.04 5.77 -6.37
C ASN A 17 1.79 5.50 -4.88
N ILE A 18 0.78 4.71 -4.53
CA ILE A 18 0.53 4.26 -3.15
C ILE A 18 1.76 3.55 -2.57
N LEU A 19 2.41 2.65 -3.32
CA LEU A 19 3.64 1.99 -2.84
C LEU A 19 4.78 2.97 -2.60
N THR A 20 4.93 3.99 -3.44
CA THR A 20 5.93 5.03 -3.26
C THR A 20 5.61 5.84 -2.01
N TRP A 21 4.37 6.29 -1.86
CA TRP A 21 3.95 7.08 -0.71
C TRP A 21 4.11 6.35 0.62
N LEU A 22 3.80 5.05 0.64
CA LEU A 22 3.92 4.22 1.84
C LEU A 22 5.37 3.82 2.17
N LYS A 23 6.32 4.03 1.25
CA LYS A 23 7.75 3.82 1.52
C LYS A 23 8.29 4.87 2.46
N ASP A 24 7.95 6.13 2.17
CA ASP A 24 8.42 7.30 2.91
C ASP A 24 7.21 8.19 3.30
N PRO A 25 6.32 7.75 4.21
CA PRO A 25 5.05 8.45 4.48
C PRO A 25 5.22 9.90 4.91
N PHE A 26 6.27 10.21 5.67
CA PHE A 26 6.53 11.57 6.16
C PHE A 26 6.89 12.58 5.06
N ASP A 27 7.40 12.12 3.92
CA ASP A 27 7.69 12.96 2.75
C ASP A 27 6.46 13.17 1.86
N HIS A 28 5.40 12.41 2.13
CA HIS A 28 4.26 12.28 1.23
C HIS A 28 2.94 12.69 1.86
N PHE A 29 2.74 12.53 3.16
CA PHE A 29 1.51 12.92 3.85
C PHE A 29 1.78 14.10 4.79
N PRO A 30 0.85 15.07 4.89
CA PRO A 30 0.91 16.11 5.91
C PRO A 30 1.06 15.53 7.33
N PRO A 31 1.80 16.19 8.24
CA PRO A 31 1.97 15.70 9.62
C PRO A 31 0.66 15.44 10.36
N ASP A 32 -0.37 16.25 10.11
CA ASP A 32 -1.68 16.14 10.77
C ASP A 32 -2.41 14.83 10.38
N GLU A 33 -2.26 14.38 9.14
CA GLU A 33 -2.81 13.11 8.62
C GLU A 33 -2.07 11.90 9.21
N LEU A 34 -0.79 12.07 9.59
CA LEU A 34 0.02 11.02 10.22
C LEU A 34 -0.09 10.98 11.76
N SER A 35 -1.05 11.70 12.35
CA SER A 35 -1.23 11.75 13.81
C SER A 35 -1.41 10.38 14.49
N ASN A 36 -1.98 9.39 13.79
CA ASN A 36 -2.16 8.02 14.26
C ASN A 36 -1.14 7.02 13.69
N TYR A 37 -0.17 7.51 12.91
CA TYR A 37 0.82 6.66 12.25
C TYR A 37 1.75 5.98 13.25
N THR A 38 1.98 4.69 13.03
CA THR A 38 3.15 3.99 13.54
C THR A 38 3.73 3.13 12.42
N PRO A 39 5.05 2.82 12.42
CA PRO A 39 5.64 1.94 11.41
C PRO A 39 4.96 0.56 11.33
N GLU A 40 4.36 0.11 12.43
CA GLU A 40 3.64 -1.16 12.49
C GLU A 40 2.25 -1.08 11.84
N LEU A 41 1.59 0.07 11.94
CA LEU A 41 0.21 0.28 11.49
C LEU A 41 0.14 0.82 10.05
N GLY A 42 0.99 1.79 9.72
CA GLY A 42 0.99 2.48 8.43
C GLY A 42 0.01 3.65 8.36
N VAL A 43 -0.48 3.94 7.15
CA VAL A 43 -1.32 5.12 6.84
C VAL A 43 -2.78 4.71 6.68
N CYS A 44 -3.72 5.54 7.13
CA CYS A 44 -5.14 5.25 7.05
C CYS A 44 -5.64 5.27 5.59
N VAL A 45 -6.63 4.43 5.29
CA VAL A 45 -7.32 4.44 3.98
C VAL A 45 -7.90 5.81 3.61
N SER A 46 -8.36 6.59 4.58
CA SER A 46 -8.89 7.95 4.36
C SER A 46 -7.84 8.87 3.76
N ASP A 47 -6.64 8.84 4.33
CA ASP A 47 -5.56 9.78 3.99
C ASP A 47 -4.94 9.37 2.65
N ILE A 48 -4.83 8.07 2.40
CA ILE A 48 -4.45 7.54 1.07
C ILE A 48 -5.47 7.97 0.01
N ALA A 49 -6.77 7.89 0.32
CA ALA A 49 -7.82 8.29 -0.62
C ALA A 49 -7.81 9.80 -0.90
N GLN A 50 -7.63 10.61 0.15
CA GLN A 50 -7.48 12.06 0.05
C GLN A 50 -6.27 12.43 -0.81
N LYS A 51 -5.10 11.82 -0.55
CA LYS A 51 -3.88 12.04 -1.34
C LYS A 51 -4.03 11.59 -2.79
N ALA A 52 -4.74 10.50 -3.04
CA ALA A 52 -5.03 10.02 -4.39
C ALA A 52 -6.06 10.89 -5.13
N GLY A 53 -6.79 11.79 -4.45
CA GLY A 53 -7.90 12.53 -5.02
C GLY A 53 -9.07 11.64 -5.44
N MET A 54 -9.27 10.53 -4.73
CA MET A 54 -10.22 9.47 -5.09
C MET A 54 -11.18 9.15 -3.94
N SER A 55 -12.29 8.49 -4.26
CA SER A 55 -13.25 8.07 -3.22
C SER A 55 -12.66 6.95 -2.34
N VAL A 56 -12.99 6.97 -1.04
CA VAL A 56 -12.57 5.95 -0.07
C VAL A 56 -12.94 4.52 -0.53
N PRO A 57 -14.14 4.22 -1.05
CA PRO A 57 -14.46 2.89 -1.57
C PRO A 57 -13.51 2.45 -2.69
N THR A 58 -13.20 3.33 -3.66
CA THR A 58 -12.30 2.99 -4.77
C THR A 58 -10.90 2.67 -4.29
N VAL A 59 -10.34 3.50 -3.41
CA VAL A 59 -9.00 3.28 -2.85
C VAL A 59 -8.98 2.06 -1.92
N SER A 60 -10.05 1.83 -1.15
CA SER A 60 -10.17 0.63 -0.32
C SER A 60 -10.09 -0.63 -1.18
N ASP A 61 -10.74 -0.67 -2.33
CA ASP A 61 -10.70 -1.83 -3.22
C ASP A 61 -9.32 -2.02 -3.87
N TYR A 62 -8.62 -0.92 -4.19
CA TYR A 62 -7.21 -1.00 -4.64
C TYR A 62 -6.31 -1.59 -3.56
N LEU A 63 -6.41 -1.07 -2.33
CA LEU A 63 -5.59 -1.52 -1.21
C LEU A 63 -5.88 -2.98 -0.83
N LYS A 64 -7.14 -3.41 -0.87
CA LYS A 64 -7.50 -4.82 -0.72
C LYS A 64 -6.88 -5.68 -1.82
N THR A 65 -6.96 -5.25 -3.08
CA THR A 65 -6.36 -5.98 -4.21
C THR A 65 -4.85 -6.14 -4.03
N MET A 66 -4.15 -5.07 -3.65
CA MET A 66 -2.71 -5.11 -3.38
C MET A 66 -2.36 -5.93 -2.15
N SER A 67 -3.20 -5.92 -1.11
CA SER A 67 -2.99 -6.73 0.10
C SER A 67 -3.27 -8.21 -0.14
N SER A 68 -4.27 -8.55 -0.97
CA SER A 68 -4.50 -9.94 -1.42
C SER A 68 -3.35 -10.47 -2.27
N ALA A 69 -2.62 -9.61 -2.96
CA ALA A 69 -1.37 -9.94 -3.64
C ALA A 69 -0.14 -9.92 -2.70
N GLU A 70 -0.35 -9.77 -1.40
CA GLU A 70 0.66 -9.79 -0.33
C GLU A 70 1.67 -8.62 -0.34
N ILE A 71 1.52 -7.65 -1.25
CA ILE A 71 2.44 -6.50 -1.37
C ILE A 71 2.17 -5.42 -0.30
N LEU A 72 0.95 -5.36 0.23
CA LEU A 72 0.58 -4.51 1.35
C LEU A 72 0.06 -5.34 2.53
N ILE A 73 0.30 -4.84 3.74
CA ILE A 73 -0.28 -5.36 4.97
C ILE A 73 -1.37 -4.39 5.41
N GLY A 74 -2.61 -4.87 5.46
CA GLY A 74 -3.74 -4.13 6.02
C GLY A 74 -3.95 -4.48 7.50
N THR A 75 -4.11 -3.47 8.35
CA THR A 75 -4.39 -3.64 9.80
C THR A 75 -5.60 -2.82 10.19
N ARG A 76 -6.60 -3.46 10.80
CA ARG A 76 -7.81 -2.79 11.27
C ARG A 76 -7.63 -2.29 12.70
N LYS A 77 -7.87 -1.00 12.94
CA LYS A 77 -7.85 -0.37 14.26
C LYS A 77 -9.11 0.47 14.44
N GLY A 78 -10.03 -0.03 15.25
CA GLY A 78 -11.36 0.57 15.41
C GLY A 78 -12.17 0.53 14.11
N GLN A 79 -12.63 1.69 13.67
CA GLN A 79 -13.44 1.84 12.44
C GLN A 79 -12.59 1.94 11.17
N TRP A 80 -11.28 2.12 11.29
CA TRP A 80 -10.38 2.41 10.17
C TRP A 80 -9.44 1.24 9.86
N THR A 81 -9.08 1.12 8.59
CA THR A 81 -8.05 0.19 8.12
C THR A 81 -6.84 1.00 7.67
N TYR A 82 -5.67 0.60 8.17
CA TYR A 82 -4.39 1.19 7.87
C TYR A 82 -3.60 0.23 7.00
N TYR A 83 -2.74 0.78 6.15
CA TYR A 83 -1.92 0.01 5.23
C TYR A 83 -0.47 0.43 5.31
N LYS A 84 0.40 -0.58 5.28
CA LYS A 84 1.84 -0.42 5.10
C LYS A 84 2.36 -1.36 4.03
N ARG A 85 3.57 -1.10 3.55
CA ARG A 85 4.29 -2.00 2.65
C ARG A 85 4.63 -3.32 3.34
N ASN A 86 4.50 -4.41 2.60
CA ASN A 86 5.10 -5.68 2.98
C ASN A 86 6.53 -5.75 2.42
N GLU A 87 7.52 -5.23 3.17
CA GLU A 87 8.91 -5.21 2.68
C GLU A 87 9.45 -6.60 2.36
N ILE A 88 9.05 -7.63 3.11
CA ILE A 88 9.49 -9.01 2.87
C ILE A 88 9.02 -9.45 1.47
N ALA A 89 7.72 -9.32 1.19
CA ALA A 89 7.16 -9.70 -0.12
C ALA A 89 7.71 -8.85 -1.26
N ILE A 90 7.98 -7.56 -1.04
CA ILE A 90 8.57 -6.68 -2.06
C ILE A 90 10.02 -7.09 -2.37
N GLN A 91 10.82 -7.45 -1.36
CA GLN A 91 12.19 -7.94 -1.57
C GLN A 91 12.19 -9.31 -2.27
N GLU A 92 11.25 -10.20 -1.91
CA GLU A 92 11.07 -11.48 -2.61
C GLU A 92 10.68 -11.28 -4.07
N LEU A 93 9.78 -10.34 -4.36
CA LEU A 93 9.42 -9.96 -5.74
C LEU A 93 10.65 -9.46 -6.50
N ALA A 94 11.41 -8.54 -5.93
CA ALA A 94 12.60 -7.97 -6.56
C ALA A 94 13.66 -9.05 -6.86
N ARG A 95 13.89 -9.97 -5.91
CA ARG A 95 14.79 -11.11 -6.11
C ARG A 95 14.28 -12.02 -7.22
N HIS A 96 13.00 -12.38 -7.21
CA HIS A 96 12.42 -13.26 -8.22
C HIS A 96 12.51 -12.66 -9.62
N ILE A 97 12.22 -11.37 -9.79
CA ILE A 97 12.42 -10.66 -11.06
C ILE A 97 13.87 -10.72 -11.50
N LYS A 98 14.83 -10.49 -10.60
CA LYS A 98 16.27 -10.48 -10.93
C LYS A 98 16.81 -11.87 -11.33
N GLU A 99 16.30 -12.93 -10.72
CA GLU A 99 16.85 -14.29 -10.88
C GLU A 99 16.17 -15.09 -11.99
N GLU A 100 14.88 -14.86 -12.24
CA GLU A 100 14.04 -15.71 -13.11
C GLU A 100 13.50 -15.00 -14.36
N LEU A 101 13.64 -13.67 -14.49
CA LEU A 101 13.18 -12.87 -15.65
C LEU A 101 14.32 -12.06 -16.26
#